data_AF-A0A2G6AV85-F1
#
_entry.id   AF-A0A2G6AV85-F1
#
_cell.length_a   1.000
_cell.length_b   1.000
_cell.length_c   1.000
_cell.angle_alpha   90.00
_cell.angle_beta   90.00
_cell.angle_gamma   90.00
#
_symmetry.space_group_name_H-M   'P 1'
#
loop_
_entity.id
_entity.type
_entity.pdbx_description
1 polymer ?
#
loop_
_entity_poly.entity_id
_entity_poly.type
_entity_poly.pdbx_seq_one_letter_code
_entity_poly.pdbx_strand_id
1 'polypeptide(L)'
;MAYVPTKWRDHIVDPTQSEKDKDGNVIIDEYTGKPKPKVIQEGTRFAAQRMNNIEDGILGAHSGIDRLKSENDRLKIEIEMLGRVKDNNGTFFDALDGESAKALTRLTASAVSQFALNAGETTIKLDKVPFKVGEVLTIYDDERQEDVTIVSVSETGITVAALVNSYKKGAGVARSNSILSNTKLSIGNWGSYSINVAEVV
;
A
#
# COMPACT_ATOMS: atom_id res chain seq x y z
N MET A 1 9.30 1.00 -18.78
CA MET A 1 9.32 1.48 -20.19
C MET A 1 10.12 0.43 -20.94
N ALA A 2 9.56 -0.22 -21.95
CA ALA A 2 10.23 -1.35 -22.60
C ALA A 2 11.39 -0.86 -23.48
N TYR A 3 12.57 -1.47 -23.36
CA TYR A 3 13.69 -1.22 -24.26
C TYR A 3 13.34 -1.72 -25.68
N VAL A 4 13.52 -0.87 -26.68
CA VAL A 4 13.34 -1.23 -28.10
C VAL A 4 14.72 -1.31 -28.73
N PRO A 5 15.19 -2.51 -29.13
CA PRO A 5 16.52 -2.67 -29.71
C PRO A 5 16.61 -2.01 -31.08
N THR A 6 17.75 -1.37 -31.35
CA THR A 6 18.02 -0.78 -32.67
C THR A 6 18.59 -1.83 -33.61
N LYS A 7 18.10 -1.90 -34.85
CA LYS A 7 18.65 -2.80 -35.88
C LYS A 7 19.68 -2.10 -36.74
N TRP A 8 20.93 -2.53 -36.63
CA TRP A 8 22.07 -1.98 -37.35
C TRP A 8 22.29 -2.71 -38.69
N ARG A 9 22.74 -1.97 -39.71
CA ARG A 9 23.10 -2.47 -41.06
C ARG A 9 24.45 -1.87 -41.49
N ASP A 10 25.26 -2.63 -42.22
CA ASP A 10 26.64 -2.28 -42.59
C ASP A 10 26.74 -1.15 -43.64
N HIS A 11 25.73 -0.98 -44.49
CA HIS A 11 25.60 0.17 -45.38
C HIS A 11 24.13 0.39 -45.76
N ILE A 12 23.77 1.62 -46.08
CA ILE A 12 22.46 1.94 -46.68
C ILE A 12 22.67 2.04 -48.19
N VAL A 13 22.03 1.14 -48.92
CA VAL A 13 22.10 1.06 -50.38
C VAL A 13 20.81 1.55 -51.01
N ASP A 14 20.91 2.22 -52.16
CA ASP A 14 19.78 2.48 -53.03
C ASP A 14 19.48 1.22 -53.85
N PRO A 15 18.34 0.54 -53.67
CA PRO A 15 18.02 -0.62 -54.49
C PRO A 15 17.66 -0.25 -55.94
N THR A 16 17.42 1.04 -56.24
CA THR A 16 16.98 1.51 -57.56
C THR A 16 18.12 2.04 -58.44
N GLN A 17 19.29 2.27 -57.86
CA GLN A 17 20.47 2.77 -58.58
C GLN A 17 21.64 1.80 -58.44
N SER A 18 22.36 1.58 -59.54
CA SER A 18 23.59 0.78 -59.52
C SER A 18 24.83 1.65 -59.41
N GLU A 19 25.86 1.12 -58.76
CA GLU A 19 27.18 1.73 -58.65
C GLU A 19 27.85 1.75 -60.04
N LYS A 20 28.56 2.84 -60.35
CA LYS A 20 29.21 3.06 -61.65
C LYS A 20 30.70 3.31 -61.47
N ASP A 21 31.50 2.84 -62.42
CA ASP A 21 32.93 3.12 -62.50
C ASP A 21 33.23 4.56 -62.95
N LYS A 22 34.51 4.93 -63.00
CA LYS A 22 34.96 6.28 -63.42
C LYS A 22 34.61 6.61 -64.87
N ASP A 23 34.33 5.58 -65.68
CA ASP A 23 34.01 5.67 -67.10
C ASP A 23 32.49 5.60 -67.34
N GLY A 24 31.68 5.48 -66.28
CA GLY A 24 30.23 5.50 -66.31
C GLY A 24 29.55 4.14 -66.51
N ASN A 25 30.30 3.03 -66.57
CA ASN A 25 29.76 1.68 -66.69
C ASN A 25 29.28 1.15 -65.34
N VAL A 26 28.25 0.31 -65.37
CA VAL A 26 27.70 -0.31 -64.16
C VAL A 26 28.67 -1.36 -63.62
N ILE A 27 29.04 -1.24 -62.35
CA ILE A 27 29.87 -2.23 -61.68
C ILE A 27 29.02 -3.46 -61.37
N ILE A 28 29.41 -4.59 -61.95
CA ILE A 28 28.79 -5.89 -61.69
C ILE A 28 29.49 -6.54 -60.51
N ASP A 29 28.72 -7.12 -59.60
CA ASP A 29 29.25 -7.92 -58.53
C ASP A 29 29.74 -9.28 -59.06
N GLU A 30 31.04 -9.54 -58.93
CA GLU A 30 31.71 -10.76 -59.41
C GLU A 30 31.14 -12.04 -58.77
N TYR A 31 30.54 -11.96 -57.58
CA TYR A 31 29.99 -13.12 -56.88
C TYR A 31 28.51 -13.39 -57.18
N THR A 32 27.73 -12.35 -57.47
CA THR A 32 26.28 -12.48 -57.68
C THR A 32 25.84 -12.28 -59.13
N GLY A 33 26.73 -11.79 -59.99
CA GLY A 33 26.46 -11.51 -61.40
C GLY A 33 25.44 -10.39 -61.62
N LYS A 34 25.08 -9.65 -60.56
CA LYS A 34 24.08 -8.58 -60.59
C LYS A 34 24.76 -7.20 -60.47
N PRO A 35 24.14 -6.13 -60.99
CA PRO A 35 24.58 -4.77 -60.74
C PRO A 35 24.72 -4.50 -59.24
N LYS A 36 25.88 -4.01 -58.79
CA LYS A 36 26.04 -3.59 -57.39
C LYS A 36 25.13 -2.40 -57.11
N PRO A 37 24.29 -2.44 -56.07
CA PRO A 37 23.47 -1.28 -55.72
C PRO A 37 24.34 -0.15 -55.19
N LYS A 38 23.98 1.10 -55.50
CA LYS A 38 24.74 2.28 -55.12
C LYS A 38 24.68 2.48 -53.60
N VAL A 39 25.83 2.56 -52.96
CA VAL A 39 25.91 2.89 -51.54
C VAL A 39 25.60 4.38 -51.37
N ILE A 40 24.50 4.71 -50.69
CA ILE A 40 24.10 6.09 -50.38
C ILE A 40 24.85 6.58 -49.14
N GLN A 41 25.09 5.67 -48.19
CA GLN A 41 25.80 5.95 -46.95
C GLN A 41 26.69 4.76 -46.58
N GLU A 42 28.01 4.99 -46.56
CA GLU A 42 28.97 4.04 -46.00
C GLU A 42 28.68 3.88 -44.51
N GLY A 43 28.53 2.63 -44.04
CA GLY A 43 28.32 2.40 -42.62
C GLY A 43 29.60 2.57 -41.81
N THR A 44 29.45 2.48 -40.49
CA THR A 44 30.54 2.63 -39.53
C THR A 44 31.51 1.44 -39.65
N ARG A 45 32.79 1.65 -39.31
CA ARG A 45 33.83 0.59 -39.25
C ARG A 45 33.50 -0.58 -38.30
N PHE A 46 32.43 -0.48 -37.53
CA PHE A 46 31.93 -1.52 -36.64
C PHE A 46 30.90 -2.37 -37.38
N ALA A 47 31.16 -3.67 -37.52
CA ALA A 47 30.25 -4.59 -38.19
C ALA A 47 28.87 -4.60 -37.50
N ALA A 48 27.80 -4.47 -38.29
CA ALA A 48 26.42 -4.47 -37.87
C ALA A 48 26.04 -5.70 -37.05
N GLN A 49 26.64 -6.86 -37.37
CA GLN A 49 26.48 -8.08 -36.57
C GLN A 49 26.90 -7.89 -35.11
N ARG A 50 28.02 -7.19 -34.85
CA ARG A 50 28.50 -6.93 -33.49
C ARG A 50 27.57 -5.97 -32.76
N MET A 51 27.08 -4.94 -33.44
CA MET A 51 26.13 -4.00 -32.85
C MET A 51 24.79 -4.68 -32.52
N ASN A 52 24.25 -5.50 -33.43
CA ASN A 52 23.02 -6.26 -33.16
C ASN A 52 23.19 -7.23 -31.97
N ASN A 53 24.33 -7.91 -31.85
CA ASN A 53 24.61 -8.75 -30.68
C ASN A 53 24.67 -7.94 -29.36
N ILE A 54 25.18 -6.70 -29.41
CA ILE A 54 25.19 -5.79 -28.26
C ILE A 54 23.75 -5.39 -27.89
N GLU A 55 22.93 -5.05 -28.89
CA GLU A 55 21.51 -4.69 -28.72
C GLU A 55 20.70 -5.84 -28.11
N ASP A 56 20.94 -7.07 -28.57
CA ASP A 56 20.33 -8.28 -28.01
C ASP A 56 20.77 -8.49 -26.55
N GLY A 57 22.04 -8.24 -26.25
CA GLY A 57 22.56 -8.28 -24.89
C GLY A 57 21.91 -7.24 -23.97
N ILE A 58 21.72 -6.01 -24.45
CA ILE A 58 21.05 -4.93 -23.71
C ILE A 58 19.58 -5.29 -23.46
N LEU A 59 18.88 -5.81 -24.47
CA LEU A 59 17.49 -6.26 -24.32
C LEU A 59 17.36 -7.37 -23.27
N GLY A 60 18.27 -8.35 -23.31
CA GLY A 60 18.33 -9.44 -22.32
C GLY A 60 18.59 -8.91 -20.91
N ALA A 61 19.52 -7.98 -20.74
CA ALA A 61 19.81 -7.35 -19.46
C ALA A 61 18.60 -6.56 -18.92
N HIS A 62 17.94 -5.77 -19.77
CA HIS A 62 16.74 -5.00 -19.38
C HIS A 62 15.62 -5.92 -18.88
N SER A 63 15.36 -7.01 -19.62
CA SER A 63 14.36 -8.01 -19.23
C SER A 63 14.72 -8.70 -17.90
N GLY A 64 16.01 -8.96 -17.67
CA GLY A 64 16.51 -9.48 -16.39
C GLY A 64 16.28 -8.52 -15.22
N ILE A 65 16.51 -7.22 -15.42
CA ILE A 65 16.28 -6.17 -14.41
C ILE A 65 14.79 -6.05 -14.10
N ASP A 66 13.92 -6.05 -15.11
CA ASP A 66 12.47 -5.99 -14.89
C ASP A 66 11.98 -7.18 -14.05
N ARG A 67 12.48 -8.40 -14.34
CA ARG A 67 12.16 -9.59 -13.55
C ARG A 67 12.62 -9.45 -12.09
N LEU A 68 13.86 -9.01 -11.88
CA LEU A 68 14.40 -8.81 -10.53
C LEU A 68 13.62 -7.75 -9.75
N LYS A 69 13.15 -6.70 -10.43
CA LYS A 69 12.29 -5.68 -9.81
C LYS A 69 10.97 -6.30 -9.34
N SER A 70 10.30 -7.08 -10.19
CA SER A 70 9.07 -7.79 -9.82
C SER A 70 9.25 -8.77 -8.67
N GLU A 71 10.39 -9.50 -8.64
CA GLU A 71 10.73 -10.37 -7.52
C GLU A 71 10.96 -9.59 -6.22
N ASN A 72 11.65 -8.44 -6.29
CA ASN A 72 11.87 -7.57 -5.13
C ASN A 72 10.55 -7.01 -4.58
N ASP A 73 9.64 -6.59 -5.46
CA ASP A 73 8.32 -6.09 -5.08
C ASP A 73 7.49 -7.20 -4.42
N ARG A 74 7.55 -8.43 -4.94
CA ARG A 74 6.93 -9.60 -4.31
C ARG A 74 7.50 -9.91 -2.93
N LEU A 75 8.82 -9.89 -2.77
CA LEU A 75 9.47 -10.13 -1.49
C LEU A 75 9.11 -9.06 -0.44
N LYS A 76 9.04 -7.79 -0.84
CA LYS A 76 8.55 -6.71 0.03
C LYS A 76 7.12 -6.99 0.51
N ILE A 77 6.24 -7.43 -0.39
CA ILE A 77 4.86 -7.83 -0.05
C ILE A 77 4.87 -8.96 0.98
N GLU A 78 5.64 -10.03 0.73
CA GLU A 78 5.68 -11.20 1.62
C GLU A 78 6.22 -10.85 3.02
N ILE A 79 7.26 -10.02 3.12
CA ILE A 79 7.83 -9.57 4.40
C ILE A 79 6.84 -8.70 5.18
N GLU A 80 6.17 -7.75 4.52
CA GLU A 80 5.17 -6.89 5.15
C GLU A 80 3.94 -7.70 5.64
N MET A 81 3.55 -8.76 4.91
CA MET A 81 2.47 -9.66 5.32
C MET A 81 2.85 -10.53 6.53
N LEU A 82 4.07 -11.06 6.57
CA LEU A 82 4.52 -12.00 7.63
C LEU A 82 5.00 -11.29 8.90
N GLY A 83 5.44 -10.04 8.81
CA GLY A 83 6.38 -9.45 9.78
C GLY A 83 5.81 -8.73 11.00
N ARG A 84 4.52 -8.42 11.12
CA ARG A 84 4.10 -7.38 12.11
C ARG A 84 3.58 -7.88 13.47
N VAL A 85 2.68 -8.86 13.58
CA VAL A 85 2.22 -9.38 14.90
C VAL A 85 1.58 -10.77 14.75
N LYS A 86 1.67 -11.63 15.77
CA LYS A 86 1.07 -12.98 15.87
C LYS A 86 -0.45 -13.04 15.61
N ASP A 87 -1.14 -11.90 15.61
CA ASP A 87 -2.60 -11.78 15.44
C ASP A 87 -3.00 -10.77 14.32
N ASN A 88 -2.20 -10.60 13.27
CA ASN A 88 -2.53 -9.72 12.14
C ASN A 88 -3.32 -10.46 11.05
N ASN A 89 -4.65 -10.35 11.06
CA ASN A 89 -5.56 -11.03 10.12
C ASN A 89 -6.18 -10.09 9.05
N GLY A 90 -5.58 -8.94 8.74
CA GLY A 90 -6.15 -8.02 7.76
C GLY A 90 -5.28 -6.81 7.43
N THR A 91 -4.19 -7.02 6.70
CA THR A 91 -3.47 -5.95 6.00
C THR A 91 -3.92 -5.92 4.54
N PHE A 92 -4.53 -4.81 4.11
CA PHE A 92 -4.71 -4.54 2.68
C PHE A 92 -3.42 -3.92 2.17
N PHE A 93 -2.76 -4.62 1.25
CA PHE A 93 -1.60 -4.11 0.55
C PHE A 93 -2.06 -3.47 -0.74
N ASP A 94 -1.99 -2.14 -0.84
CA ASP A 94 -2.05 -1.44 -2.11
C ASP A 94 -0.61 -1.02 -2.47
N ALA A 95 -0.12 -1.56 -3.58
CA ALA A 95 1.25 -1.40 -4.04
C ALA A 95 1.39 -0.23 -5.03
N LEU A 96 0.26 0.32 -5.51
CA LEU A 96 0.20 1.17 -6.70
C LEU A 96 0.18 2.66 -6.35
N ASP A 97 -0.18 3.00 -5.13
CA ASP A 97 -0.41 4.35 -4.62
C ASP A 97 0.73 4.87 -3.73
N GLY A 98 1.77 4.07 -3.48
CA GLY A 98 2.99 4.50 -2.76
C GLY A 98 2.77 4.85 -1.29
N GLU A 99 1.58 4.58 -0.76
CA GLU A 99 1.28 4.72 0.66
C GLU A 99 1.75 3.48 1.44
N SER A 100 2.02 3.66 2.74
CA SER A 100 2.32 2.53 3.62
C SER A 100 1.09 1.62 3.76
N ALA A 101 1.32 0.31 3.84
CA ALA A 101 0.26 -0.69 3.99
C ALA A 101 -0.70 -0.32 5.14
N LYS A 102 -2.00 -0.29 4.84
CA LYS A 102 -3.05 0.05 5.82
C LYS A 102 -3.40 -1.22 6.61
N ALA A 103 -2.81 -1.35 7.80
CA ALA A 103 -3.13 -2.43 8.72
C ALA A 103 -4.47 -2.16 9.43
N LEU A 104 -5.43 -3.07 9.31
CA LEU A 104 -6.65 -3.04 10.12
C LEU A 104 -6.31 -3.48 11.54
N THR A 105 -6.16 -2.52 12.44
CA THR A 105 -5.95 -2.79 13.86
C THR A 105 -7.29 -2.75 14.60
N ARG A 106 -7.61 -3.83 15.32
CA ARG A 106 -8.78 -3.84 16.20
C ARG A 106 -8.50 -2.94 17.40
N LEU A 107 -9.28 -1.88 17.54
CA LEU A 107 -9.19 -0.98 18.70
C LEU A 107 -10.00 -1.56 19.86
N THR A 108 -9.34 -1.92 20.95
CA THR A 108 -9.95 -2.50 22.15
C THR A 108 -9.92 -1.56 23.36
N ALA A 109 -9.73 -0.27 23.12
CA ALA A 109 -9.70 0.73 24.18
C ALA A 109 -11.07 0.81 24.88
N SER A 110 -11.03 0.69 26.21
CA SER A 110 -12.18 0.83 27.10
C SER A 110 -11.78 1.63 28.35
N ALA A 111 -12.76 2.29 28.95
CA ALA A 111 -12.67 3.06 30.18
C ALA A 111 -13.96 2.84 30.99
N VAL A 112 -13.98 3.34 32.22
CA VAL A 112 -15.13 3.23 33.13
C VAL A 112 -15.48 4.61 33.68
N SER A 113 -16.78 4.91 33.71
CA SER A 113 -17.28 6.18 34.28
C SER A 113 -17.09 6.23 35.80
N GLN A 114 -16.48 7.30 36.29
CA GLN A 114 -16.25 7.49 37.73
C GLN A 114 -17.52 7.85 38.52
N PHE A 115 -18.51 8.43 37.85
CA PHE A 115 -19.77 8.90 38.44
C PHE A 115 -20.98 8.28 37.73
N ALA A 116 -22.14 8.34 38.36
CA ALA A 116 -23.40 8.04 37.68
C ALA A 116 -23.68 9.15 36.65
N LEU A 117 -24.18 8.77 35.48
CA LEU A 117 -24.46 9.67 34.38
C LEU A 117 -25.97 9.87 34.26
N ASN A 118 -26.40 11.11 34.04
CA ASN A 118 -27.81 11.42 33.85
C ASN A 118 -28.14 11.64 32.38
N ALA A 119 -29.38 11.33 31.99
CA ALA A 119 -29.91 11.75 30.70
C ALA A 119 -29.75 13.28 30.53
N GLY A 120 -29.27 13.71 29.37
CA GLY A 120 -28.96 15.09 29.05
C GLY A 120 -27.53 15.53 29.39
N GLU A 121 -26.78 14.73 30.15
CA GLU A 121 -25.39 15.04 30.49
C GLU A 121 -24.49 14.97 29.24
N THR A 122 -23.51 15.87 29.15
CA THR A 122 -22.61 15.97 28.00
C THR A 122 -21.16 15.68 28.36
N THR A 123 -20.81 15.71 29.65
CA THR A 123 -19.44 15.55 30.14
C THR A 123 -19.34 14.26 30.94
N ILE A 124 -18.44 13.37 30.55
CA ILE A 124 -18.26 12.06 31.18
C ILE A 124 -16.85 11.99 31.75
N LYS A 125 -16.75 11.86 33.08
CA LYS A 125 -15.47 11.65 33.77
C LYS A 125 -15.12 10.17 33.79
N LEU A 126 -13.91 9.85 33.33
CA LEU A 126 -13.45 8.48 33.11
C LEU A 126 -12.26 8.16 34.01
N ASP A 127 -12.07 6.88 34.37
CA ASP A 127 -10.87 6.39 35.06
C ASP A 127 -9.58 6.66 34.26
N LYS A 128 -9.67 6.54 32.94
CA LYS A 128 -8.62 6.84 31.97
C LYS A 128 -9.23 7.30 30.66
N VAL A 129 -8.48 8.08 29.87
CA VAL A 129 -8.98 8.67 28.62
C VAL A 129 -8.14 8.22 27.42
N PRO A 130 -8.32 6.99 26.91
CA PRO A 130 -7.57 6.45 25.77
C PRO A 130 -8.17 6.85 24.41
N PHE A 131 -9.06 7.83 24.38
CA PHE A 131 -9.91 8.17 23.24
C PHE A 131 -9.47 9.45 22.53
N LYS A 132 -9.91 9.61 21.27
CA LYS A 132 -9.63 10.80 20.44
C LYS A 132 -10.94 11.44 19.97
N VAL A 133 -10.89 12.74 19.71
CA VAL A 133 -12.03 13.49 19.17
C VAL A 133 -12.52 12.88 17.84
N GLY A 134 -13.83 12.79 17.67
CA GLY A 134 -14.48 12.22 16.48
C GLY A 134 -14.67 10.71 16.50
N GLU A 135 -14.18 10.01 17.52
CA GLU A 135 -14.42 8.57 17.67
C GLU A 135 -15.84 8.26 18.16
N VAL A 136 -16.40 7.14 17.70
CA VAL A 136 -17.68 6.60 18.19
C VAL A 136 -17.40 5.61 19.32
N LEU A 137 -18.10 5.78 20.42
CA LEU A 137 -18.00 4.96 21.63
C LEU A 137 -19.38 4.43 22.00
N THR A 138 -19.43 3.21 22.52
CA THR A 138 -20.61 2.66 23.17
C THR A 138 -20.47 2.87 24.67
N ILE A 139 -21.47 3.52 25.27
CA ILE A 139 -21.66 3.59 26.72
C ILE A 139 -22.66 2.51 27.08
N TYR A 140 -22.37 1.73 28.12
CA TYR A 140 -23.25 0.65 28.54
C TYR A 140 -23.16 0.38 30.04
N ASP A 141 -24.27 -0.04 30.62
CA ASP A 141 -24.34 -0.67 31.93
C ASP A 141 -25.05 -2.03 31.84
N ASP A 142 -25.63 -2.49 32.94
CA ASP A 142 -26.38 -3.75 33.01
C ASP A 142 -27.79 -3.66 32.41
N GLU A 143 -28.32 -2.46 32.16
CA GLU A 143 -29.70 -2.24 31.71
C GLU A 143 -29.79 -1.56 30.34
N ARG A 144 -28.84 -0.68 30.01
CA ARG A 144 -28.93 0.22 28.85
C ARG A 144 -27.60 0.32 28.11
N GLN A 145 -27.70 0.68 26.83
CA GLN A 145 -26.55 1.05 26.00
C GLN A 145 -26.92 2.15 25.01
N GLU A 146 -25.95 2.97 24.64
CA GLU A 146 -26.06 3.90 23.51
C GLU A 146 -24.71 4.16 22.85
N ASP A 147 -24.74 4.50 21.55
CA ASP A 147 -23.56 4.90 20.79
C ASP A 147 -23.49 6.42 20.72
N VAL A 148 -22.32 6.99 21.05
CA VAL A 148 -22.06 8.42 21.10
C VAL A 148 -20.73 8.77 20.44
N THR A 149 -20.71 9.92 19.77
CA THR A 149 -19.50 10.47 19.15
C THR A 149 -18.85 11.50 20.06
N ILE A 150 -17.52 11.44 20.20
CA ILE A 150 -16.75 12.37 21.02
C ILE A 150 -16.60 13.72 20.33
N VAL A 151 -17.03 14.78 21.02
CA VAL A 151 -16.91 16.18 20.57
C VAL A 151 -15.58 16.80 21.03
N SER A 152 -15.17 16.52 22.27
CA SER A 152 -13.89 16.98 22.81
C SER A 152 -13.34 16.01 23.86
N VAL A 153 -12.02 16.08 24.09
CA VAL A 153 -11.31 15.24 25.05
C VAL A 153 -10.57 16.14 26.03
N SER A 154 -10.62 15.81 27.31
CA SER A 154 -9.88 16.46 28.40
C SER A 154 -9.01 15.44 29.13
N GLU A 155 -8.18 15.90 30.07
CA GLU A 155 -7.32 15.01 30.86
C GLU A 155 -8.11 14.02 31.75
N THR A 156 -9.33 14.40 32.16
CA THR A 156 -10.12 13.64 33.14
C THR A 156 -11.39 13.01 32.57
N GLY A 157 -11.67 13.23 31.28
CA GLY A 157 -12.90 12.76 30.66
C GLY A 157 -13.11 13.22 29.23
N ILE A 158 -14.30 12.95 28.71
CA ILE A 158 -14.73 13.26 27.34
C ILE A 158 -16.01 14.10 27.36
N THR A 159 -16.21 14.87 26.29
CA THR A 159 -17.48 15.55 26.01
C THR A 159 -18.15 14.88 24.82
N VAL A 160 -19.43 14.55 24.97
CA VAL A 160 -20.28 13.92 23.95
C VAL A 160 -21.56 14.75 23.75
N ALA A 161 -22.35 14.37 22.75
CA ALA A 161 -23.72 14.86 22.66
C ALA A 161 -24.53 14.46 23.91
N ALA A 162 -25.61 15.19 24.19
CA ALA A 162 -26.46 14.93 25.35
C ALA A 162 -26.94 13.47 25.35
N LEU A 163 -26.65 12.77 26.45
CA LEU A 163 -27.02 11.36 26.61
C LEU A 163 -28.54 11.18 26.59
N VAL A 164 -29.03 10.14 25.93
CA VAL A 164 -30.47 9.82 25.94
C VAL A 164 -30.83 9.11 27.24
N ASN A 165 -29.93 8.29 27.76
CA ASN A 165 -30.15 7.45 28.92
C ASN A 165 -29.34 7.91 30.15
N SER A 166 -29.81 7.53 31.33
CA SER A 166 -29.01 7.58 32.56
C SER A 166 -28.31 6.23 32.78
N TYR A 167 -27.08 6.28 33.31
CA TYR A 167 -26.25 5.11 33.61
C TYR A 167 -25.75 5.09 35.05
N LYS A 168 -25.59 3.89 35.60
CA LYS A 168 -25.04 3.68 36.95
C LYS A 168 -23.56 4.09 37.03
N LYS A 169 -23.09 4.40 38.25
CA LYS A 169 -21.65 4.56 38.52
C LYS A 169 -20.93 3.28 38.12
N GLY A 170 -19.81 3.40 37.41
CA GLY A 170 -19.09 2.23 36.91
C GLY A 170 -19.56 1.73 35.54
N ALA A 171 -20.33 2.53 34.80
CA ALA A 171 -20.70 2.24 33.42
C ALA A 171 -19.46 2.10 32.53
N GLY A 172 -19.49 1.14 31.62
CA GLY A 172 -18.43 0.91 30.65
C GLY A 172 -18.52 1.89 29.49
N VAL A 173 -17.37 2.39 29.04
CA VAL A 173 -17.23 3.24 27.87
C VAL A 173 -16.19 2.60 26.96
N ALA A 174 -16.57 2.08 25.80
CA ALA A 174 -15.66 1.34 24.93
C ALA A 174 -15.90 1.59 23.45
N ARG A 175 -14.85 1.48 22.62
CA ARG A 175 -14.98 1.55 21.15
C ARG A 175 -15.65 0.31 20.56
N SER A 176 -15.57 -0.81 21.24
CA SER A 176 -16.21 -2.06 20.84
C SER A 176 -16.37 -2.95 22.06
N ASN A 177 -17.56 -3.50 22.24
CA ASN A 177 -17.84 -4.52 23.23
C ASN A 177 -17.65 -5.94 22.65
N SER A 178 -16.73 -6.12 21.69
CA SER A 178 -16.43 -7.43 21.12
C SER A 178 -15.21 -8.07 21.79
N ILE A 179 -15.38 -9.28 22.30
CA ILE A 179 -14.29 -10.06 22.90
C ILE A 179 -13.83 -11.11 21.88
N LEU A 180 -12.51 -11.28 21.76
CA LEU A 180 -11.96 -12.39 20.98
C LEU A 180 -11.95 -13.62 21.90
N SER A 181 -12.80 -14.60 21.61
CA SER A 181 -12.84 -15.87 22.32
C SER A 181 -12.67 -17.00 21.32
N ASN A 182 -11.67 -17.86 21.51
CA ASN A 182 -11.38 -19.01 20.65
C ASN A 182 -11.40 -18.66 19.15
N THR A 183 -10.67 -17.62 18.74
CA THR A 183 -10.55 -17.14 17.34
C THR A 183 -11.85 -16.61 16.71
N LYS A 184 -12.92 -16.44 17.47
CA LYS A 184 -14.19 -15.84 17.04
C LYS A 184 -14.45 -14.54 17.80
N LEU A 185 -15.04 -13.56 17.11
CA LEU A 185 -15.61 -12.40 17.76
C LEU A 185 -16.90 -12.81 18.46
N SER A 186 -16.93 -12.63 19.78
CA SER A 186 -18.09 -12.85 20.64
C SER A 186 -18.56 -11.53 21.23
N ILE A 187 -19.84 -11.46 21.59
CA ILE A 187 -20.39 -10.33 22.33
C ILE A 187 -19.75 -10.35 23.73
N GLY A 188 -19.22 -9.20 24.16
CA GLY A 188 -18.62 -9.04 25.48
C GLY A 188 -19.65 -8.99 26.59
N ASN A 189 -19.19 -9.16 27.84
CA ASN A 189 -20.07 -9.11 29.00
C ASN A 189 -20.56 -7.69 29.27
N TRP A 190 -21.87 -7.57 29.48
CA TRP A 190 -22.52 -6.33 29.90
C TRP A 190 -22.63 -6.35 31.43
N GLY A 191 -22.30 -5.24 32.07
CA GLY A 191 -22.32 -5.15 33.54
C GLY A 191 -21.63 -3.89 34.07
N SER A 192 -21.88 -3.59 35.34
CA SER A 192 -21.26 -2.47 36.05
C SER A 192 -20.05 -2.93 36.85
N TYR A 193 -19.04 -2.07 36.98
CA TYR A 193 -17.87 -2.33 37.80
C TYR A 193 -17.89 -1.49 39.08
N SER A 194 -17.53 -2.08 40.22
CA SER A 194 -17.30 -1.31 41.45
C SER A 194 -15.94 -0.60 41.39
N ILE A 195 -15.95 0.71 41.13
CA ILE A 195 -14.73 1.54 41.19
C ILE A 195 -14.51 2.00 42.63
N ASN A 196 -13.38 1.61 43.22
CA ASN A 196 -12.86 2.20 44.45
C ASN A 196 -11.63 3.07 44.11
N VAL A 197 -11.72 4.38 44.34
CA VAL A 197 -10.60 5.30 44.15
C VAL A 197 -9.92 5.46 45.51
N ALA A 198 -8.77 4.82 45.69
CA ALA A 198 -7.93 5.01 46.86
C ALA A 198 -6.91 6.13 46.57
N GLU A 199 -6.97 7.20 47.34
CA GLU A 199 -5.93 8.24 47.34
C GLU A 199 -4.70 7.70 48.07
N VAL A 200 -3.55 7.65 47.39
CA VAL A 200 -2.28 7.36 48.05
C VAL A 200 -1.83 8.67 48.68
N VAL A 201 -1.95 8.77 50.01
CA VAL A 201 -1.42 9.86 50.84
C VAL A 201 0.09 9.72 50.98
#